data_AF-A0A9D3VKD6-F1
#
_entry.id   AF-A0A9D3VKD6-F1
#
_cell.length_a   1.000
_cell.length_b   1.000
_cell.length_c   1.000
_cell.angle_alpha   90.00
_cell.angle_beta   90.00
_cell.angle_gamma   90.00
#
_symmetry.space_group_name_H-M   'P 1'
#
loop_
_entity.id
_entity.type
_entity.pdbx_description
1 polymer ?
#
loop_
_entity_poly.entity_id
_entity_poly.type
_entity_poly.pdbx_seq_one_letter_code
_entity_poly.pdbx_strand_id
1 'polypeptide(L)'
;MIGFLHGIMGFFSWNDGISSWNDGDHDFDVSGWICAALCRGVKEIDLKLNNLGDVSPVFFTCHSLVNLKLDGVGSLDELGSNIEVPSDVFLGNLKTFYIRNSKFVGDSINRLISNCHVLEDLAFIGCDVANASELNIQSPSLKKLALSNFYSLDHVMVINAPNLVYFQYSGEIVEVHPLSNMKSLEKAELRIWFQSSDDEIQDCDYETSVAHLIQGICNVRSLSFSLEVEISSQLPVFHNLIELEF
;
A
#
# COMPACT_ATOMS: atom_id res chain seq x y z
N MET A 1 -23.16 5.85 20.98
CA MET A 1 -22.09 5.47 21.92
C MET A 1 -21.01 6.54 21.78
N ILE A 2 -20.61 7.20 22.87
CA ILE A 2 -19.76 8.41 22.81
C ILE A 2 -18.33 7.96 22.55
N GLY A 3 -17.86 8.12 21.31
CA GLY A 3 -16.44 8.01 20.96
C GLY A 3 -15.67 9.10 21.71
N PHE A 4 -14.70 8.69 22.53
CA PHE A 4 -13.88 9.61 23.30
C PHE A 4 -12.99 10.44 22.36
N LEU A 5 -13.35 11.73 22.21
CA LEU A 5 -12.47 12.79 21.72
C LEU A 5 -11.27 12.95 22.66
N HIS A 6 -10.19 12.23 22.40
CA HIS A 6 -8.86 12.70 22.79
C HIS A 6 -8.22 13.41 21.61
N GLY A 7 -8.81 14.55 21.22
CA GLY A 7 -8.12 15.55 20.40
C GLY A 7 -7.07 16.28 21.23
N ILE A 8 -6.04 15.55 21.69
CA ILE A 8 -4.79 16.17 22.12
C ILE A 8 -4.11 16.61 20.82
N MET A 9 -3.70 17.89 20.75
CA MET A 9 -3.02 18.50 19.62
C MET A 9 -2.01 17.53 18.97
N GLY A 10 -2.40 16.86 17.87
CA GLY A 10 -1.51 15.98 17.12
C GLY A 10 -2.14 14.70 16.59
N PHE A 11 -3.12 14.09 17.26
CA PHE A 11 -3.66 12.76 16.91
C PHE A 11 -5.18 12.75 16.83
N PHE A 12 -5.72 12.15 15.77
CA PHE A 12 -7.15 11.91 15.58
C PHE A 12 -7.36 10.45 15.21
N SER A 13 -8.10 9.69 16.03
CA SER A 13 -8.47 8.32 15.72
C SER A 13 -9.95 8.08 15.94
N TRP A 14 -10.56 7.34 15.01
CA TRP A 14 -11.94 6.92 15.11
C TRP A 14 -12.12 5.49 14.57
N ASN A 15 -12.65 4.59 15.41
CA ASN A 15 -12.71 3.16 15.13
C ASN A 15 -14.12 2.56 15.06
N ASP A 16 -15.17 3.37 15.27
CA ASP A 16 -16.56 2.90 15.36
C ASP A 16 -17.26 2.81 13.98
N GLY A 17 -16.61 2.22 12.97
CA GLY A 17 -17.21 1.77 11.70
C GLY A 17 -18.19 2.74 11.05
N ILE A 18 -17.70 3.90 10.61
CA ILE A 18 -18.54 4.96 10.02
C ILE A 18 -19.12 4.48 8.69
N SER A 19 -20.44 4.61 8.52
CA SER A 19 -21.22 4.20 7.34
C SER A 19 -20.70 4.82 6.04
N SER A 20 -20.48 6.13 6.03
CA SER A 20 -19.87 6.84 4.90
C SER A 20 -19.42 8.23 5.33
N TRP A 21 -18.70 8.92 4.45
CA TRP A 21 -18.37 10.33 4.62
C TRP A 21 -19.57 11.28 4.61
N ASN A 22 -20.67 10.84 4.01
CA ASN A 22 -21.84 11.65 3.76
C ASN A 22 -23.06 10.73 3.84
N ASP A 23 -23.46 10.37 5.05
CA ASP A 23 -24.68 9.61 5.26
C ASP A 23 -25.87 10.57 5.11
N GLY A 24 -26.48 10.57 3.93
CA GLY A 24 -27.62 11.45 3.61
C GLY A 24 -28.85 11.30 4.52
N ASP A 25 -28.81 10.41 5.53
CA ASP A 25 -29.86 10.17 6.53
C ASP A 25 -29.29 10.27 7.96
N HIS A 26 -29.27 11.51 8.50
CA HIS A 26 -29.23 11.90 9.92
C HIS A 26 -28.35 11.11 10.93
N ASP A 27 -27.24 11.71 11.42
CA ASP A 27 -27.13 12.45 12.72
C ASP A 27 -25.66 12.75 13.13
N PHE A 28 -24.64 12.26 12.41
CA PHE A 28 -23.22 12.56 12.70
C PHE A 28 -22.35 12.68 11.44
N ASP A 29 -22.22 13.90 10.91
CA ASP A 29 -21.29 14.22 9.84
C ASP A 29 -19.83 14.20 10.35
N VAL A 30 -19.18 13.04 10.21
CA VAL A 30 -17.76 12.84 10.56
C VAL A 30 -16.86 13.68 9.65
N SER A 31 -17.30 13.99 8.42
CA SER A 31 -16.50 14.79 7.49
C SER A 31 -16.22 16.19 8.06
N GLY A 32 -17.18 16.79 8.76
CA GLY A 32 -16.98 18.07 9.44
C GLY A 32 -15.90 18.03 10.53
N TRP A 33 -15.82 16.94 11.27
CA TRP A 33 -14.84 16.75 12.35
C TRP A 33 -13.45 16.50 11.81
N ILE A 34 -13.35 15.67 10.77
CA ILE A 34 -12.14 15.42 10.02
C ILE A 34 -11.62 16.72 9.40
N CYS A 35 -12.48 17.47 8.70
CA CYS A 35 -12.13 18.77 8.13
C CYS A 35 -11.62 19.72 9.22
N ALA A 36 -12.30 19.80 10.36
CA ALA A 36 -11.86 20.61 11.48
C ALA A 36 -10.50 20.18 12.04
N ALA A 37 -10.21 18.87 12.11
CA ALA A 37 -8.91 18.35 12.53
C ALA A 37 -7.80 18.69 11.52
N LEU A 38 -8.06 18.50 10.22
CA LEU A 38 -7.16 18.87 9.13
C LEU A 38 -6.86 20.37 9.14
N CYS A 39 -7.88 21.22 9.28
CA CYS A 39 -7.73 22.67 9.39
C CYS A 39 -6.94 23.11 10.65
N ARG A 40 -6.94 22.30 11.70
CA ARG A 40 -6.18 22.56 12.94
C ARG A 40 -4.74 22.03 12.88
N GLY A 41 -4.31 21.50 11.74
CA GLY A 41 -2.94 21.03 11.56
C GLY A 41 -2.67 19.71 12.29
N VAL A 42 -3.64 18.80 12.32
CA VAL A 42 -3.44 17.44 12.85
C VAL A 42 -2.27 16.76 12.14
N LYS A 43 -1.48 15.98 12.89
CA LYS A 43 -0.31 15.28 12.37
C LYS A 43 -0.59 13.82 12.09
N GLU A 44 -1.52 13.24 12.83
CA GLU A 44 -1.79 11.81 12.77
C GLU A 44 -3.28 11.59 12.64
N ILE A 45 -3.67 10.84 11.62
CA ILE A 45 -5.05 10.39 11.42
C ILE A 45 -5.07 8.87 11.30
N ASP A 46 -5.96 8.23 12.05
CA ASP A 46 -6.19 6.78 12.03
C ASP A 46 -7.70 6.50 11.99
N LEU A 47 -8.21 6.13 10.82
CA LEU A 47 -9.65 6.01 10.57
C LEU A 47 -10.02 4.62 10.08
N LYS A 48 -11.13 4.12 10.64
CA LYS A 48 -11.86 2.97 10.13
C LYS A 48 -13.17 3.42 9.51
N LEU A 49 -13.33 3.18 8.21
CA LEU A 49 -14.46 3.63 7.40
C LEU A 49 -15.08 2.46 6.65
N ASN A 50 -16.40 2.36 6.61
CA ASN A 50 -17.09 1.31 5.85
C ASN A 50 -17.01 1.56 4.33
N ASN A 51 -16.84 2.81 3.90
CA ASN A 51 -16.58 3.15 2.52
C ASN A 51 -15.46 4.20 2.40
N LEU A 52 -14.33 3.81 1.81
CA LEU A 52 -13.17 4.68 1.61
C LEU A 52 -13.19 5.49 0.31
N GLY A 53 -14.01 5.13 -0.69
CA GLY A 53 -14.03 5.89 -1.93
C GLY A 53 -14.75 7.25 -1.81
N ASP A 54 -15.43 7.51 -0.68
CA ASP A 54 -15.95 8.84 -0.37
C ASP A 54 -14.91 9.74 0.33
N VAL A 55 -13.65 9.28 0.44
CA VAL A 55 -12.57 10.04 1.07
C VAL A 55 -12.37 11.38 0.38
N SER A 56 -12.58 12.47 1.11
CA SER A 56 -12.38 13.80 0.57
C SER A 56 -10.93 14.00 0.11
N PRO A 57 -10.73 14.59 -1.08
CA PRO A 57 -9.41 14.98 -1.59
C PRO A 57 -8.55 15.78 -0.60
N VAL A 58 -9.17 16.45 0.39
CA VAL A 58 -8.50 17.24 1.43
C VAL A 58 -7.51 16.40 2.25
N PHE A 59 -7.75 15.08 2.39
CA PHE A 59 -6.77 14.18 3.01
C PHE A 59 -5.42 14.20 2.34
N PHE A 60 -5.40 14.39 1.02
CA PHE A 60 -4.22 14.31 0.19
C PHE A 60 -3.52 15.67 -0.01
N THR A 61 -4.04 16.75 0.59
CA THR A 61 -3.45 18.10 0.47
C THR A 61 -3.06 18.72 1.82
N CYS A 62 -3.25 17.99 2.93
CA CYS A 62 -2.96 18.49 4.27
C CYS A 62 -1.46 18.39 4.61
N HIS A 63 -0.77 19.53 4.52
CA HIS A 63 0.68 19.62 4.77
C HIS A 63 1.12 19.28 6.22
N SER A 64 0.23 19.29 7.20
CA SER A 64 0.59 18.97 8.59
C SER A 64 0.67 17.47 8.86
N LEU A 65 0.06 16.65 7.99
CA LEU A 65 0.02 15.20 8.18
C LEU A 65 1.41 14.57 8.10
N VAL A 66 1.67 13.72 9.08
CA VAL A 66 2.88 12.91 9.24
C VAL A 66 2.52 11.43 9.17
N ASN A 67 1.41 11.02 9.80
CA ASN A 67 0.93 9.64 9.77
C ASN A 67 -0.53 9.62 9.29
N LEU A 68 -0.81 8.84 8.27
CA LEU A 68 -2.16 8.63 7.76
C LEU A 68 -2.43 7.13 7.65
N LYS A 69 -3.42 6.65 8.41
CA LYS A 69 -3.93 5.29 8.36
C LYS A 69 -5.40 5.29 8.02
N LEU A 70 -5.75 4.58 6.95
CA LEU A 70 -7.11 4.44 6.47
C LEU A 70 -7.43 2.95 6.36
N ASP A 71 -8.47 2.49 7.04
CA ASP A 71 -8.82 1.08 7.12
C ASP A 71 -10.28 0.89 6.69
N GLY A 72 -10.46 0.25 5.53
CA GLY A 72 -11.75 -0.08 4.97
C GLY A 72 -12.38 -1.26 5.70
N VAL A 73 -13.58 -1.07 6.23
CA VAL A 73 -14.36 -2.14 6.87
C VAL A 73 -15.17 -2.87 5.81
N GLY A 74 -14.97 -4.17 5.65
CA GLY A 74 -15.70 -5.01 4.69
C GLY A 74 -14.79 -5.68 3.67
N SER A 75 -15.41 -6.39 2.71
CA SER A 75 -14.69 -7.00 1.59
C SER A 75 -14.54 -6.01 0.43
N LEU A 76 -13.54 -6.19 -0.44
CA LEU A 76 -13.34 -5.30 -1.59
C LEU A 76 -14.57 -5.19 -2.51
N ASP A 77 -15.36 -6.25 -2.62
CA ASP A 77 -16.60 -6.27 -3.42
C ASP A 77 -17.70 -5.39 -2.82
N GLU A 78 -17.67 -5.18 -1.51
CA GLU A 78 -18.60 -4.30 -0.79
C GLU A 78 -18.17 -2.83 -0.83
N LEU A 79 -16.89 -2.53 -1.14
CA LEU A 79 -16.43 -1.16 -1.30
C LEU A 79 -16.99 -0.56 -2.60
N GLY A 80 -17.95 0.35 -2.44
CA GLY A 80 -18.72 0.92 -3.52
C GLY A 80 -18.02 2.02 -4.34
N SER A 81 -16.91 2.59 -3.87
CA SER A 81 -16.23 3.68 -4.57
C SER A 81 -14.70 3.53 -4.63
N ASN A 82 -14.15 4.00 -5.75
CA ASN A 82 -12.71 4.05 -6.00
C ASN A 82 -12.11 5.33 -5.41
N ILE A 83 -10.91 5.23 -4.88
CA ILE A 83 -10.09 6.35 -4.43
C ILE A 83 -9.37 6.93 -5.64
N GLU A 84 -9.74 8.15 -6.00
CA GLU A 84 -8.99 8.97 -6.94
C GLU A 84 -8.17 10.01 -6.18
N VAL A 85 -6.84 9.86 -6.23
CA VAL A 85 -5.95 10.85 -5.62
C VAL A 85 -5.96 12.09 -6.51
N PRO A 86 -6.12 13.31 -5.99
CA PRO A 86 -6.24 14.54 -6.79
C PRO A 86 -4.88 15.04 -7.31
N SER A 87 -4.83 15.61 -8.52
CA SER A 87 -3.58 15.97 -9.23
C SER A 87 -2.65 16.91 -8.47
N ASP A 88 -3.21 17.70 -7.56
CA ASP A 88 -2.54 18.63 -6.66
C ASP A 88 -2.21 18.03 -5.28
N VAL A 89 -2.18 16.69 -5.18
CA VAL A 89 -1.73 15.96 -3.98
C VAL A 89 -0.41 16.52 -3.47
N PHE A 90 -0.39 16.91 -2.20
CA PHE A 90 0.78 17.47 -1.55
C PHE A 90 0.79 17.14 -0.07
N LEU A 91 1.51 16.06 0.27
CA LEU A 91 1.68 15.57 1.63
C LEU A 91 3.16 15.64 2.05
N GLY A 92 3.70 16.85 2.01
CA GLY A 92 5.15 17.08 2.14
C GLY A 92 5.80 16.63 3.45
N ASN A 93 5.02 16.37 4.51
CA ASN A 93 5.52 15.91 5.81
C ASN A 93 5.16 14.44 6.11
N LEU A 94 4.47 13.75 5.20
CA LEU A 94 3.96 12.40 5.44
C LEU A 94 5.12 11.40 5.47
N LYS A 95 5.27 10.75 6.62
CA LYS A 95 6.27 9.72 6.89
C LYS A 95 5.67 8.32 6.86
N THR A 96 4.42 8.18 7.24
CA THR A 96 3.75 6.87 7.27
C THR A 96 2.41 6.95 6.56
N PHE A 97 2.25 6.10 5.54
CA PHE A 97 0.99 5.89 4.86
C PHE A 97 0.59 4.42 4.93
N TYR A 98 -0.56 4.17 5.53
CA TYR A 98 -1.15 2.85 5.63
C TYR A 98 -2.55 2.92 5.05
N ILE A 99 -2.87 2.01 4.14
CA ILE A 99 -4.23 1.84 3.68
C ILE A 99 -4.58 0.36 3.57
N ARG A 100 -5.79 0.03 4.00
CA ARG A 100 -6.33 -1.33 3.95
C ARG A 100 -7.69 -1.35 3.27
N ASN A 101 -7.96 -2.42 2.51
CA ASN A 101 -9.26 -2.71 1.90
C ASN A 101 -9.75 -1.53 1.07
N SER A 102 -9.08 -1.24 -0.05
CA SER A 102 -9.34 -0.05 -0.86
C SER A 102 -9.12 -0.30 -2.35
N LYS A 103 -9.94 0.33 -3.18
CA LYS A 103 -9.80 0.34 -4.63
C LYS A 103 -9.25 1.67 -5.09
N PHE A 104 -8.13 1.69 -5.79
CA PHE A 104 -7.58 2.86 -6.45
C PHE A 104 -7.92 2.85 -7.93
N VAL A 105 -7.85 4.00 -8.58
CA VAL A 105 -8.03 4.12 -10.03
C VAL A 105 -6.88 4.89 -10.69
N GLY A 106 -6.47 4.41 -11.87
CA GLY A 106 -5.41 5.03 -12.67
C GLY A 106 -4.09 5.16 -11.91
N ASP A 107 -3.38 6.26 -12.13
CA ASP A 107 -2.07 6.52 -11.52
C ASP A 107 -2.14 7.08 -10.09
N SER A 108 -3.26 6.89 -9.38
CA SER A 108 -3.50 7.49 -8.06
C SER A 108 -2.40 7.17 -7.05
N ILE A 109 -1.97 5.90 -6.99
CA ILE A 109 -0.89 5.47 -6.09
C ILE A 109 0.46 6.09 -6.50
N ASN A 110 0.79 6.05 -7.80
CA ASN A 110 2.05 6.59 -8.32
C ASN A 110 2.15 8.10 -8.05
N ARG A 111 1.04 8.82 -8.21
CA ARG A 111 0.94 10.26 -7.93
C ARG A 111 1.05 10.55 -6.43
N LEU A 112 0.47 9.73 -5.56
CA LEU A 112 0.63 9.87 -4.13
C LEU A 112 2.10 9.72 -3.73
N ILE A 113 2.75 8.63 -4.15
CA ILE A 113 4.14 8.31 -3.78
C ILE A 113 5.11 9.37 -4.28
N SER A 114 4.98 9.81 -5.54
CA SER A 114 5.86 10.82 -6.14
C SER A 114 5.79 12.19 -5.45
N ASN A 115 4.67 12.52 -4.80
CA ASN A 115 4.48 13.77 -4.07
C ASN A 115 4.73 13.68 -2.55
N CYS A 116 5.10 12.51 -2.03
CA CYS A 116 5.42 12.28 -0.61
C CYS A 116 6.93 12.06 -0.40
N HIS A 117 7.74 13.11 -0.52
CA HIS A 117 9.21 12.98 -0.56
C HIS A 117 9.87 12.48 0.74
N VAL A 118 9.20 12.58 1.90
CA VAL A 118 9.73 12.15 3.20
C VAL A 118 9.11 10.84 3.71
N LEU A 119 8.40 10.11 2.84
CA LEU A 119 7.71 8.87 3.17
C LEU A 119 8.69 7.76 3.56
N GLU A 120 8.63 7.30 4.81
CA GLU A 120 9.51 6.27 5.37
C GLU A 120 8.83 4.90 5.40
N ASP A 121 7.54 4.83 5.72
CA ASP A 121 6.78 3.58 5.89
C ASP A 121 5.51 3.61 5.00
N LEU A 122 5.40 2.67 4.07
CA LEU A 122 4.28 2.54 3.11
C LEU A 122 3.67 1.15 3.16
N ALA A 123 2.35 1.06 3.31
CA ALA A 123 1.63 -0.20 3.33
C ALA A 123 0.28 -0.13 2.61
N PHE A 124 0.08 -1.07 1.68
CA PHE A 124 -1.19 -1.34 1.00
C PHE A 124 -1.62 -2.77 1.31
N ILE A 125 -2.75 -2.95 1.98
CA ILE A 125 -3.21 -4.26 2.45
C ILE A 125 -4.62 -4.57 1.94
N GLY A 126 -4.81 -5.62 1.15
CA GLY A 126 -6.11 -5.92 0.55
C GLY A 126 -6.53 -4.80 -0.40
N CYS A 127 -5.61 -4.29 -1.22
CA CYS A 127 -5.88 -3.18 -2.12
C CYS A 127 -5.95 -3.65 -3.57
N ASP A 128 -6.65 -2.89 -4.39
CA ASP A 128 -6.85 -3.15 -5.81
C ASP A 128 -6.64 -1.84 -6.60
N VAL A 129 -6.16 -1.93 -7.84
CA VAL A 129 -5.90 -0.77 -8.70
C VAL A 129 -6.50 -1.01 -10.08
N ALA A 130 -7.62 -0.37 -10.36
CA ALA A 130 -8.25 -0.41 -11.67
C ALA A 130 -7.62 0.59 -12.63
N ASN A 131 -7.43 0.21 -13.90
CA ASN A 131 -7.00 1.09 -14.99
C ASN A 131 -5.62 1.76 -14.79
N ALA A 132 -4.71 1.15 -14.04
CA ALA A 132 -3.32 1.60 -14.03
C ALA A 132 -2.56 1.00 -15.23
N SER A 133 -1.35 1.46 -15.51
CA SER A 133 -0.44 0.74 -16.44
C SER A 133 0.69 0.05 -15.70
N GLU A 134 1.09 0.61 -14.57
CA GLU A 134 2.19 0.12 -13.73
C GLU A 134 2.00 0.58 -12.27
N LEU A 135 2.54 -0.20 -11.34
CA LEU A 135 2.80 0.22 -9.97
C LEU A 135 4.27 0.65 -9.87
N ASN A 136 4.51 1.96 -9.82
CA ASN A 136 5.84 2.54 -9.88
C ASN A 136 6.21 3.24 -8.58
N ILE A 137 6.99 2.54 -7.75
CA ILE A 137 7.42 2.99 -6.43
C ILE A 137 8.85 3.50 -6.52
N GLN A 138 9.01 4.82 -6.66
CA GLN A 138 10.30 5.50 -6.65
C GLN A 138 10.41 6.40 -5.42
N SER A 139 11.06 5.90 -4.37
CA SER A 139 11.22 6.70 -3.15
C SER A 139 12.55 6.40 -2.45
N PRO A 140 13.49 7.37 -2.42
CA PRO A 140 14.73 7.22 -1.68
C PRO A 140 14.56 7.35 -0.17
N SER A 141 13.46 7.91 0.33
CA SER A 141 13.18 8.02 1.77
C SER A 141 12.55 6.75 2.36
N LEU A 142 12.00 5.88 1.51
CA LEU A 142 11.26 4.71 1.93
C LEU A 142 12.17 3.65 2.57
N LYS A 143 11.80 3.24 3.78
CA LYS A 143 12.48 2.25 4.61
C LYS A 143 11.68 0.97 4.77
N LYS A 144 10.34 1.05 4.74
CA LYS A 144 9.46 -0.12 4.80
C LYS A 144 8.40 -0.06 3.73
N LEU A 145 8.24 -1.16 3.02
CA LEU A 145 7.20 -1.34 2.02
C LEU A 145 6.47 -2.66 2.27
N ALA A 146 5.15 -2.59 2.41
CA ALA A 146 4.29 -3.75 2.49
C ALA A 146 3.20 -3.70 1.42
N LEU A 147 3.23 -4.67 0.51
CA LEU A 147 2.21 -4.91 -0.50
C LEU A 147 1.60 -6.27 -0.18
N SER A 148 0.44 -6.29 0.47
CA SER A 148 -0.18 -7.55 0.90
C SER A 148 -1.58 -7.67 0.36
N ASN A 149 -1.90 -8.83 -0.21
CA ASN A 149 -3.14 -9.14 -0.90
C ASN A 149 -3.50 -8.01 -1.88
N PHE A 150 -2.53 -7.67 -2.74
CA PHE A 150 -2.71 -6.64 -3.74
C PHE A 150 -3.27 -7.29 -5.01
N TYR A 151 -4.51 -6.97 -5.37
CA TYR A 151 -5.27 -7.65 -6.42
C TYR A 151 -5.18 -6.93 -7.77
N SER A 152 -5.46 -7.68 -8.85
CA SER A 152 -5.63 -7.19 -10.23
C SER A 152 -4.51 -6.29 -10.73
N LEU A 153 -3.27 -6.72 -10.54
CA LEU A 153 -2.13 -6.16 -11.21
C LEU A 153 -1.99 -6.83 -12.59
N ASP A 154 -2.82 -6.41 -13.56
CA ASP A 154 -2.54 -6.61 -14.99
C ASP A 154 -1.32 -5.75 -15.44
N HIS A 155 -0.47 -5.35 -14.49
CA HIS A 155 0.33 -4.15 -14.53
C HIS A 155 1.73 -4.45 -14.02
N VAL A 156 2.69 -3.83 -14.68
CA VAL A 156 4.10 -3.98 -14.37
C VAL A 156 4.41 -3.38 -13.00
N MET A 157 5.16 -4.12 -12.17
CA MET A 157 5.68 -3.61 -10.91
C MET A 157 7.12 -3.13 -11.07
N VAL A 158 7.36 -1.88 -10.69
CA VAL A 158 8.69 -1.24 -10.65
C VAL A 158 8.93 -0.67 -9.26
N ILE A 159 9.96 -1.18 -8.56
CA ILE A 159 10.34 -0.69 -7.23
C ILE A 159 11.80 -0.23 -7.24
N ASN A 160 12.01 1.05 -6.91
CA ASN A 160 13.32 1.66 -6.74
C ASN A 160 13.36 2.43 -5.41
N ALA A 161 13.82 1.75 -4.36
CA ALA A 161 13.89 2.26 -2.99
C ALA A 161 15.27 1.91 -2.36
N PRO A 162 16.32 2.72 -2.59
CA PRO A 162 17.70 2.42 -2.16
C PRO A 162 17.89 2.25 -0.65
N ASN A 163 17.05 2.90 0.16
CA ASN A 163 17.11 2.87 1.61
C ASN A 163 16.07 1.92 2.24
N LEU A 164 15.44 1.07 1.43
CA LEU A 164 14.47 0.09 1.90
C LEU A 164 15.17 -0.95 2.78
N VAL A 165 14.66 -1.16 3.99
CA VAL A 165 15.18 -2.09 5.01
C VAL A 165 14.26 -3.30 5.18
N TYR A 166 12.94 -3.09 5.02
CA TYR A 166 11.92 -4.14 5.08
C TYR A 166 11.06 -4.12 3.82
N PHE A 167 10.87 -5.30 3.24
CA PHE A 167 9.98 -5.51 2.11
C PHE A 167 9.04 -6.69 2.37
N GLN A 168 7.75 -6.47 2.19
CA GLN A 168 6.75 -7.52 2.22
C GLN A 168 5.97 -7.50 0.90
N TYR A 169 5.87 -8.68 0.30
CA TYR A 169 4.99 -8.95 -0.83
C TYR A 169 4.15 -10.19 -0.52
N SER A 170 2.84 -10.05 -0.55
CA SER A 170 1.91 -11.17 -0.46
C SER A 170 0.88 -10.96 -1.55
N GLY A 171 0.84 -11.79 -2.58
CA GLY A 171 0.01 -11.52 -3.74
C GLY A 171 0.05 -12.62 -4.79
N GLU A 172 -0.83 -12.48 -5.77
CA GLU A 172 -0.66 -13.16 -7.04
C GLU A 172 0.63 -12.67 -7.71
N ILE A 173 1.32 -13.53 -8.45
CA ILE A 173 2.50 -13.10 -9.20
C ILE A 173 2.10 -12.18 -10.37
N VAL A 174 2.88 -11.13 -10.58
CA VAL A 174 2.65 -10.10 -11.60
C VAL A 174 3.91 -9.92 -12.43
N GLU A 175 3.85 -9.19 -13.54
CA GLU A 175 5.07 -8.82 -14.25
C GLU A 175 5.93 -7.90 -13.37
N VAL A 176 7.13 -8.36 -13.00
CA VAL A 176 8.06 -7.61 -12.14
C VAL A 176 9.29 -7.21 -12.95
N HIS A 177 9.62 -5.92 -12.96
CA HIS A 177 10.89 -5.46 -13.50
C HIS A 177 12.05 -5.74 -12.52
N PRO A 178 13.29 -5.90 -13.00
CA PRO A 178 14.45 -6.13 -12.15
C PRO A 178 14.58 -5.08 -11.03
N LEU A 179 14.47 -5.56 -9.79
CA LEU A 179 14.59 -4.72 -8.60
C LEU A 179 16.06 -4.39 -8.34
N SER A 180 16.58 -3.37 -9.03
CA SER A 180 18.02 -3.13 -9.16
C SER A 180 18.65 -2.28 -8.05
N ASN A 181 17.88 -1.80 -7.06
CA ASN A 181 18.33 -0.80 -6.09
C ASN A 181 17.76 -0.98 -4.67
N MET A 182 17.88 -2.16 -4.06
CA MET A 182 17.47 -2.40 -2.66
C MET A 182 18.64 -2.86 -1.79
N LYS A 183 19.77 -2.14 -1.86
CA LYS A 183 21.03 -2.53 -1.20
C LYS A 183 20.97 -2.50 0.33
N SER A 184 20.03 -1.73 0.89
CA SER A 184 19.84 -1.61 2.34
C SER A 184 18.88 -2.65 2.91
N LEU A 185 18.35 -3.54 2.06
CA LEU A 185 17.29 -4.47 2.46
C LEU A 185 17.84 -5.53 3.42
N GLU A 186 17.28 -5.59 4.62
CA GLU A 186 17.70 -6.53 5.66
C GLU A 186 16.72 -7.69 5.82
N LYS A 187 15.42 -7.42 5.64
CA LYS A 187 14.35 -8.42 5.79
C LYS A 187 13.39 -8.39 4.61
N ALA A 188 13.06 -9.57 4.10
CA ALA A 188 12.03 -9.76 3.10
C ALA A 188 11.02 -10.83 3.52
N GLU A 189 9.75 -10.61 3.20
CA GLU A 189 8.66 -11.56 3.40
C GLU A 189 7.89 -11.70 2.08
N LEU A 190 7.98 -12.86 1.43
CA LEU A 190 7.32 -13.14 0.16
C LEU A 190 6.32 -14.29 0.34
N ARG A 191 5.06 -14.05 -0.05
CA ARG A 191 4.03 -15.07 -0.18
C ARG A 191 3.38 -14.95 -1.55
N ILE A 192 3.69 -15.87 -2.44
CA ILE A 192 3.31 -15.77 -3.84
C ILE A 192 2.42 -16.95 -4.20
N TRP A 193 1.25 -16.65 -4.75
CA TRP A 193 0.35 -17.61 -5.36
C TRP A 193 0.12 -17.28 -6.83
N PHE A 194 -0.48 -18.22 -7.55
CA PHE A 194 -0.72 -18.14 -8.99
C PHE A 194 -2.20 -18.40 -9.21
N GLN A 195 -2.87 -17.58 -10.02
CA GLN A 195 -4.22 -17.94 -10.42
C GLN A 195 -4.16 -19.08 -11.44
N SER A 196 -4.86 -20.18 -11.15
CA SER A 196 -5.05 -21.25 -12.12
C SER A 196 -6.04 -20.77 -13.18
N SER A 197 -5.57 -20.16 -14.26
CA SER A 197 -6.44 -19.86 -15.40
C SER A 197 -6.54 -21.11 -16.29
N ASP A 198 -7.72 -21.73 -16.32
CA ASP A 198 -8.12 -22.69 -17.37
C ASP A 198 -8.31 -22.01 -18.73
N ASP A 199 -8.25 -20.67 -18.77
CA ASP A 199 -8.40 -19.86 -19.97
C ASP A 199 -7.04 -19.35 -20.48
N GLU A 200 -6.80 -19.57 -21.77
CA GLU A 200 -5.62 -19.10 -22.49
C GLU A 200 -5.49 -17.57 -22.42
N ILE A 201 -4.28 -17.12 -22.07
CA ILE A 201 -3.67 -15.77 -22.20
C ILE A 201 -3.53 -15.01 -20.87
N GLN A 202 -2.35 -15.14 -20.26
CA GLN A 202 -1.44 -14.00 -20.12
C GLN A 202 0.01 -14.50 -20.25
N ASP A 203 0.68 -14.02 -21.30
CA ASP A 203 2.07 -14.32 -21.73
C ASP A 203 3.12 -13.70 -20.78
N CYS A 204 2.83 -13.69 -19.48
CA CYS A 204 3.79 -13.25 -18.48
C CYS A 204 4.64 -14.45 -18.08
N ASP A 205 5.93 -14.34 -18.35
CA ASP A 205 6.90 -15.31 -17.87
C ASP A 205 7.01 -15.15 -16.35
N TYR A 206 6.13 -15.86 -15.63
CA TYR A 206 6.08 -15.84 -14.18
C TYR A 206 7.42 -16.29 -13.59
N GLU A 207 8.14 -17.20 -14.24
CA GLU A 207 9.47 -17.62 -13.79
C GLU A 207 10.44 -16.45 -13.86
N THR A 208 10.41 -15.66 -14.93
CA THR A 208 11.22 -14.43 -15.04
C THR A 208 10.83 -13.40 -13.98
N SER A 209 9.54 -13.19 -13.72
CA SER A 209 9.09 -12.21 -12.71
C SER A 209 9.48 -12.62 -11.30
N VAL A 210 9.34 -13.91 -10.96
CA VAL A 210 9.81 -14.47 -9.70
C VAL A 210 11.33 -14.35 -9.62
N ALA A 211 12.07 -14.65 -10.70
CA ALA A 211 13.52 -14.48 -10.72
C ALA A 211 13.93 -13.02 -10.49
N HIS A 212 13.26 -12.04 -11.09
CA HIS A 212 13.52 -10.62 -10.86
C HIS A 212 13.26 -10.20 -9.41
N LEU A 213 12.16 -10.67 -8.82
CA LEU A 213 11.82 -10.41 -7.42
C LEU A 213 12.87 -10.99 -6.47
N ILE A 214 13.23 -12.26 -6.67
CA ILE A 214 14.21 -12.97 -5.83
C ILE A 214 15.61 -12.38 -6.01
N GLN A 215 16.01 -12.04 -7.24
CA GLN A 215 17.27 -11.34 -7.52
C GLN A 215 17.33 -9.99 -6.80
N GLY A 216 16.20 -9.30 -6.68
CA GLY A 216 16.08 -8.05 -5.94
C GLY A 216 16.39 -8.16 -4.45
N ILE A 217 15.99 -9.28 -3.84
CA ILE A 217 16.09 -9.51 -2.40
C ILE A 217 17.26 -10.44 -2.00
N CYS A 218 18.11 -10.86 -2.95
CA CYS A 218 19.16 -11.85 -2.68
C CYS A 218 20.19 -11.46 -1.58
N ASN A 219 20.21 -10.19 -1.16
CA ASN A 219 21.13 -9.66 -0.15
C ASN A 219 20.59 -9.63 1.28
N VAL A 220 19.34 -10.06 1.52
CA VAL A 220 18.71 -10.00 2.86
C VAL A 220 19.36 -10.93 3.88
N ARG A 221 19.15 -10.61 5.16
CA ARG A 221 19.57 -11.42 6.31
C ARG A 221 18.46 -12.32 6.83
N SER A 222 17.21 -11.90 6.70
CA SER A 222 16.03 -12.64 7.12
C SER A 222 15.04 -12.73 5.96
N LEU A 223 14.65 -13.95 5.60
CA LEU A 223 13.71 -14.24 4.52
C LEU A 223 12.60 -15.14 5.04
N SER A 224 11.35 -14.69 4.91
CA SER A 224 10.18 -15.58 4.90
C SER A 224 9.75 -15.77 3.45
N PHE A 225 9.65 -17.01 2.97
CA PHE A 225 9.37 -17.30 1.58
C PHE A 225 8.41 -18.47 1.44
N SER A 226 7.22 -18.19 0.92
CA SER A 226 6.20 -19.19 0.58
C SER A 226 5.80 -19.02 -0.88
N LEU A 227 5.77 -20.13 -1.60
CA LEU A 227 5.46 -20.18 -3.02
C LEU A 227 4.60 -21.42 -3.28
N GLU A 228 3.45 -21.24 -3.93
CA GLU A 228 2.47 -22.33 -4.11
C GLU A 228 2.76 -23.25 -5.30
N VAL A 229 3.78 -22.97 -6.12
CA VAL A 229 4.12 -23.73 -7.35
C VAL A 229 5.62 -24.04 -7.39
N GLU A 230 6.03 -25.16 -7.98
CA GLU A 230 7.47 -25.45 -8.20
C GLU A 230 8.04 -24.56 -9.31
N ILE A 231 9.11 -23.80 -9.04
CA ILE A 231 9.86 -23.07 -10.07
C ILE A 231 10.95 -23.98 -10.60
N SER A 232 11.09 -24.07 -11.93
CA SER A 232 12.13 -24.87 -12.57
C SER A 232 13.51 -24.19 -12.55
N SER A 233 13.54 -22.88 -12.32
CA SER A 233 14.75 -22.05 -12.39
C SER A 233 15.60 -22.14 -11.12
N GLN A 234 16.92 -22.01 -11.29
CA GLN A 234 17.84 -21.95 -10.16
C GLN A 234 17.66 -20.62 -9.43
N LEU A 235 17.26 -20.70 -8.16
CA LEU A 235 17.22 -19.53 -7.29
C LEU A 235 18.63 -18.98 -7.06
N PRO A 236 18.81 -17.65 -7.05
CA PRO A 236 20.08 -17.04 -6.71
C PRO A 236 20.49 -17.42 -5.28
N VAL A 237 21.79 -17.47 -5.04
CA VAL A 237 22.34 -17.76 -3.72
C VAL A 237 22.22 -16.53 -2.82
N PHE A 238 21.61 -16.70 -1.64
CA PHE A 238 21.53 -15.65 -0.64
C PHE A 238 22.78 -15.64 0.25
N HIS A 239 23.77 -14.83 -0.10
CA HIS A 239 25.07 -14.84 0.58
C HIS A 239 25.05 -14.31 2.03
N ASN A 240 24.06 -13.49 2.38
CA ASN A 240 23.96 -12.84 3.70
C ASN A 240 22.88 -13.45 4.60
N LEU A 241 22.20 -14.50 4.15
CA LEU A 241 21.03 -15.05 4.83
C LEU A 241 21.42 -15.74 6.14
N ILE A 242 20.73 -15.38 7.22
CA ILE A 242 20.91 -15.92 8.57
C ILE A 242 19.65 -16.66 9.00
N GLU A 243 18.49 -16.13 8.65
CA GLU A 243 17.18 -16.66 9.02
C GLU A 243 16.37 -16.94 7.76
N LEU A 244 15.87 -18.17 7.65
CA LEU A 244 14.98 -18.60 6.57
C LEU A 244 13.77 -19.29 7.19
N GLU A 245 12.59 -18.76 6.90
CA GLU A 245 11.29 -19.33 7.26
C GLU A 245 10.55 -19.72 5.98
N PHE A 246 10.10 -20.97 5.90
CA PHE A 246 9.29 -21.51 4.82
C PHE A 246 7.85 -21.66 5.28
#